data_AF-A0A965XMS6-F1
#
_entry.id   AF-A0A965XMS6-F1
#
_cell.length_a   1.000
_cell.length_b   1.000
_cell.length_c   1.000
_cell.angle_alpha   90.00
_cell.angle_beta   90.00
_cell.angle_gamma   90.00
#
_symmetry.space_group_name_H-M   'P 1'
#
loop_
_entity.id
_entity.type
_entity.pdbx_description
1 polymer ?
#
loop_
_entity_poly.entity_id
_entity_poly.type
_entity_poly.pdbx_seq_one_letter_code
_entity_poly.pdbx_strand_id
1 'polypeptide(L)'
;MKLKKILCLCAATMLMLSLFGCGKKDAEQSSAELEVDTFASSESAAEAHPQAEGIDVDLTQLSSTMMYSEVYNMLGTPEDYVGKTIKMSGQLAVYIAPNQKYYYAVMIADATACCQQGLEFILKVDSENPEDYPKAGTEVTVVGQFQTYQEEDLTYCHLVDAELTVLD
;
A
#
# COMPACT_ATOMS: atom_id res chain seq x y z
N MET A 1 -40.42 -35.29 -18.29
CA MET A 1 -40.48 -35.10 -16.83
C MET A 1 -40.79 -33.64 -16.56
N LYS A 2 -41.82 -33.36 -15.75
CA LYS A 2 -42.27 -32.02 -15.39
C LYS A 2 -41.47 -31.52 -14.18
N LEU A 3 -40.95 -30.30 -14.24
CA LEU A 3 -40.54 -29.52 -13.06
C LEU A 3 -40.96 -28.07 -13.31
N LYS A 4 -42.23 -27.73 -13.06
CA LYS A 4 -42.73 -27.08 -11.83
C LYS A 4 -41.91 -25.85 -11.41
N LYS A 5 -42.45 -24.72 -11.86
CA LYS A 5 -42.20 -23.35 -11.44
C LYS A 5 -42.20 -23.25 -9.91
N ILE A 6 -41.14 -22.68 -9.33
CA ILE A 6 -41.13 -22.19 -7.95
C ILE A 6 -40.95 -20.68 -8.02
N LEU A 7 -41.96 -20.02 -7.49
CA LEU A 7 -42.19 -18.61 -7.31
C LEU A 7 -41.83 -18.27 -5.85
N CYS A 8 -40.96 -17.28 -5.64
CA CYS A 8 -40.76 -16.52 -4.40
C CYS A 8 -39.93 -15.29 -4.81
N LEU A 9 -40.51 -14.15 -5.21
CA LEU A 9 -41.27 -13.15 -4.44
C LEU A 9 -40.46 -12.53 -3.29
N CYS A 10 -40.45 -11.19 -3.26
CA CYS A 10 -39.78 -10.22 -2.36
C CYS A 10 -38.41 -9.75 -2.89
N ALA A 11 -38.11 -8.47 -3.12
CA ALA A 11 -38.85 -7.22 -2.93
C ALA A 11 -38.28 -6.17 -3.91
N ALA A 12 -39.12 -5.63 -4.77
CA ALA A 12 -38.81 -4.43 -5.55
C ALA A 12 -39.64 -3.28 -4.97
N THR A 13 -38.98 -2.42 -4.21
CA THR A 13 -39.49 -1.10 -3.78
C THR A 13 -38.32 -0.13 -3.95
N MET A 14 -38.20 0.54 -5.09
CA MET A 14 -38.81 1.83 -5.44
C MET A 14 -38.13 3.03 -4.76
N LEU A 15 -37.59 3.89 -5.63
CA LEU A 15 -37.52 5.35 -5.50
C LEU A 15 -36.37 5.97 -4.67
N MET A 16 -35.41 6.56 -5.39
CA MET A 16 -35.14 7.99 -5.28
C MET A 16 -34.43 8.48 -6.56
N LEU A 17 -35.24 9.06 -7.46
CA LEU A 17 -34.78 10.07 -8.42
C LEU A 17 -34.67 11.39 -7.65
N SER A 18 -33.51 12.00 -7.64
CA SER A 18 -33.36 13.44 -7.39
C SER A 18 -32.31 14.03 -8.32
N LEU A 19 -32.65 14.07 -9.60
CA LEU A 19 -32.16 15.09 -10.53
C LEU A 19 -33.04 16.33 -10.32
N PHE A 20 -32.53 17.31 -9.57
CA PHE A 20 -32.97 18.70 -9.69
C PHE A 20 -31.89 19.47 -10.45
N GLY A 21 -32.27 20.01 -11.59
CA GLY A 21 -31.48 20.95 -12.39
C GLY A 21 -31.83 22.42 -12.13
N CYS A 22 -31.19 23.28 -12.93
CA CYS A 22 -31.31 24.74 -13.09
C CYS A 22 -30.78 25.60 -11.92
N GLY A 23 -30.06 26.71 -12.12
CA GLY A 23 -29.66 27.45 -13.32
C GLY A 23 -29.38 28.93 -12.97
N LYS A 24 -28.20 29.43 -13.39
CA LYS A 24 -27.79 30.82 -13.69
C LYS A 24 -27.96 31.99 -12.68
N LYS A 25 -26.79 32.64 -12.48
CA LYS A 25 -26.46 34.09 -12.56
C LYS A 25 -26.33 34.97 -11.30
N ASP A 26 -25.08 35.42 -11.16
CA ASP A 26 -24.54 36.78 -10.94
C ASP A 26 -24.59 37.49 -9.57
N ALA A 27 -23.40 37.97 -9.20
CA ALA A 27 -23.02 39.19 -8.44
C ALA A 27 -23.36 39.25 -6.93
N GLU A 28 -22.34 39.17 -6.06
CA GLU A 28 -21.69 40.34 -5.39
C GLU A 28 -22.38 40.54 -4.00
N GLN A 29 -21.77 40.72 -2.83
CA GLN A 29 -20.47 41.14 -2.33
C GLN A 29 -20.49 40.79 -0.83
N SER A 30 -19.37 40.43 -0.19
CA SER A 30 -18.95 41.06 1.08
C SER A 30 -17.68 40.39 1.62
N SER A 31 -16.67 41.23 1.74
CA SER A 31 -15.40 41.04 2.43
C SER A 31 -15.61 40.61 3.89
N ALA A 32 -14.78 39.69 4.39
CA ALA A 32 -14.19 39.74 5.73
C ALA A 32 -13.11 38.66 5.85
N GLU A 33 -11.97 39.09 6.37
CA GLU A 33 -10.73 38.35 6.58
C GLU A 33 -10.94 37.09 7.41
N LEU A 34 -10.21 36.01 7.07
CA LEU A 34 -9.92 34.93 7.99
C LEU A 34 -8.42 34.70 7.98
N GLU A 35 -7.87 34.92 9.16
CA GLU A 35 -6.46 34.86 9.52
C GLU A 35 -5.91 33.47 9.26
N VAL A 36 -4.78 33.41 8.54
CA VAL A 36 -3.96 32.21 8.40
C VAL A 36 -3.31 31.97 9.75
N ASP A 37 -3.97 31.16 10.56
CA ASP A 37 -3.37 30.65 11.78
C ASP A 37 -2.23 29.71 11.38
N THR A 38 -1.06 30.09 11.89
CA THR A 38 0.22 29.47 11.66
C THR A 38 0.21 28.14 12.37
N PHE A 39 -0.05 27.05 11.64
CA PHE A 39 0.28 25.72 12.13
C PHE A 39 1.80 25.60 12.17
N ALA A 40 2.32 25.91 13.35
CA ALA A 40 3.69 25.67 13.74
C ALA A 40 4.10 24.26 13.31
N SER A 41 5.16 24.19 12.51
CA SER A 41 6.02 23.00 12.43
C SER A 41 6.53 22.71 13.83
N SER A 42 5.85 21.83 14.53
CA SER A 42 6.47 21.05 15.59
C SER A 42 7.26 19.95 14.90
N GLU A 43 8.55 20.23 14.67
CA GLU A 43 9.60 19.22 14.63
C GLU A 43 9.43 18.33 15.87
N SER A 44 8.69 17.24 15.74
CA SER A 44 8.70 16.16 16.72
C SER A 44 9.90 15.31 16.38
N ALA A 45 10.95 15.48 17.18
CA ALA A 45 12.20 14.74 17.16
C ALA A 45 11.98 13.29 16.70
N ALA A 46 12.65 12.94 15.60
CA ALA A 46 12.88 11.56 15.24
C ALA A 46 13.49 10.88 16.46
N GLU A 47 12.74 9.99 17.11
CA GLU A 47 13.32 9.06 18.05
C GLU A 47 14.26 8.19 17.23
N ALA A 48 15.56 8.49 17.34
CA ALA A 48 16.63 7.70 16.78
C ALA A 48 16.65 6.37 17.51
N HIS A 49 15.74 5.50 17.13
CA HIS A 49 15.81 4.10 17.48
C HIS A 49 17.08 3.53 16.82
N PRO A 50 17.81 2.63 17.52
CA PRO A 50 19.04 2.07 17.00
C PRO A 50 18.75 1.33 15.69
N GLN A 51 19.18 1.91 14.57
CA GLN A 51 19.26 1.21 13.30
C GLN A 51 20.23 0.04 13.50
N ALA A 52 19.79 -1.18 13.21
CA ALA A 52 20.70 -2.30 13.09
C ALA A 52 21.74 -1.95 12.01
N GLU A 53 23.02 -2.26 12.25
CA GLU A 53 24.11 -1.91 11.33
C GLU A 53 23.76 -2.33 9.89
N GLY A 54 23.69 -1.36 8.98
CA GLY A 54 23.39 -1.60 7.55
C GLY A 54 21.92 -1.48 7.14
N ILE A 55 20.98 -1.09 8.02
CA ILE A 55 19.59 -0.79 7.64
C ILE A 55 19.39 0.73 7.58
N ASP A 56 19.08 1.26 6.40
CA ASP A 56 18.87 2.69 6.16
C ASP A 56 17.45 3.15 6.53
N VAL A 57 16.45 2.29 6.36
CA VAL A 57 15.05 2.55 6.74
C VAL A 57 14.46 1.29 7.37
N ASP A 58 14.27 1.32 8.70
CA ASP A 58 13.62 0.22 9.42
C ASP A 58 12.15 0.57 9.70
N LEU A 59 11.27 0.10 8.81
CA LEU A 59 9.84 0.34 8.94
C LEU A 59 9.23 -0.38 10.14
N THR A 60 9.87 -1.45 10.64
CA THR A 60 9.37 -2.25 11.78
C THR A 60 9.41 -1.49 13.10
N GLN A 61 10.12 -0.36 13.14
CA GLN A 61 10.22 0.52 14.29
C GLN A 61 9.16 1.64 14.26
N LEU A 62 8.40 1.75 13.17
CA LEU A 62 7.38 2.76 12.98
C LEU A 62 6.01 2.24 13.47
N SER A 63 5.15 3.16 13.88
CA SER A 63 3.72 2.84 14.05
C SER A 63 3.10 2.39 12.72
N SER A 64 2.02 1.61 12.74
CA SER A 64 1.35 1.15 11.50
C SER A 64 0.97 2.29 10.55
N THR A 65 0.49 3.42 11.08
CA THR A 65 0.19 4.62 10.26
C THR A 65 1.44 5.19 9.60
N MET A 66 2.56 5.27 10.33
CA MET A 66 3.80 5.84 9.82
C MET A 66 4.49 4.89 8.84
N MET A 67 4.48 3.58 9.11
CA MET A 67 4.90 2.55 8.16
C MET A 67 4.10 2.65 6.85
N TYR A 68 2.77 2.79 6.93
CA TYR A 68 1.91 2.98 5.76
C TYR A 68 2.30 4.24 4.98
N SER A 69 2.40 5.40 5.64
CA SER A 69 2.82 6.64 4.99
C SER A 69 4.22 6.53 4.36
N GLU A 70 5.14 5.81 5.00
CA GLU A 70 6.49 5.64 4.47
C GLU A 70 6.50 4.76 3.23
N VAL A 71 5.70 3.68 3.19
CA VAL A 71 5.50 2.90 1.96
C VAL A 71 4.85 3.72 0.86
N TYR A 72 3.89 4.58 1.19
CA TYR A 72 3.33 5.53 0.23
C TYR A 72 4.40 6.46 -0.36
N ASN A 73 5.28 7.02 0.47
CA ASN A 73 6.37 7.89 0.01
C ASN A 73 7.35 7.14 -0.89
N MET A 74 7.72 5.91 -0.53
CA MET A 74 8.58 5.04 -1.33
C MET A 74 8.04 4.82 -2.74
N LEU A 75 6.72 4.62 -2.87
CA LEU A 75 6.08 4.41 -4.18
C LEU A 75 5.87 5.72 -4.96
N GLY A 76 5.73 6.85 -4.26
CA GLY A 76 5.47 8.16 -4.87
C GLY A 76 6.73 8.93 -5.28
N THR A 77 7.85 8.71 -4.61
CA THR A 77 9.14 9.38 -4.82
C THR A 77 10.29 8.37 -4.65
N PRO A 78 10.33 7.33 -5.51
CA PRO A 78 11.26 6.20 -5.33
C PRO A 78 12.73 6.60 -5.38
N GLU A 79 13.08 7.70 -6.07
CA GLU A 79 14.44 8.22 -6.18
C GLU A 79 15.10 8.52 -4.83
N ASP A 80 14.32 8.86 -3.81
CA ASP A 80 14.80 9.13 -2.46
C ASP A 80 15.21 7.84 -1.73
N TYR A 81 14.78 6.68 -2.23
CA TYR A 81 14.96 5.38 -1.60
C TYR A 81 15.89 4.44 -2.38
N VAL A 82 16.10 4.66 -3.68
CA VAL A 82 17.00 3.82 -4.49
C VAL A 82 18.37 3.64 -3.83
N GLY A 83 18.77 2.38 -3.66
CA GLY A 83 20.04 2.01 -3.04
C GLY A 83 20.02 1.89 -1.51
N LYS A 84 18.95 2.34 -0.84
CA LYS A 84 18.77 2.15 0.60
C LYS A 84 18.42 0.70 0.93
N THR A 85 18.92 0.23 2.06
CA THR A 85 18.51 -1.04 2.66
C THR A 85 17.25 -0.81 3.51
N ILE A 86 16.16 -1.44 3.11
CA ILE A 86 14.84 -1.32 3.74
C ILE A 86 14.54 -2.58 4.51
N LYS A 87 13.98 -2.44 5.71
CA LYS A 87 13.41 -3.55 6.49
C LYS A 87 11.92 -3.30 6.71
N MET A 88 11.10 -4.26 6.30
CA MET A 88 9.63 -4.18 6.34
C MET A 88 9.04 -5.46 6.90
N SER A 89 7.97 -5.33 7.70
CA SER A 89 7.13 -6.46 8.10
C SER A 89 5.72 -6.30 7.57
N GLY A 90 5.08 -7.42 7.26
CA GLY A 90 3.69 -7.45 6.79
C GLY A 90 3.29 -8.85 6.33
N GLN A 91 2.09 -8.95 5.75
CA GLN A 91 1.59 -10.21 5.20
C GLN A 91 2.17 -10.45 3.81
N LEU A 92 2.69 -11.66 3.58
CA LEU A 92 3.13 -12.08 2.25
C LEU A 92 1.93 -12.17 1.30
N ALA A 93 1.98 -11.43 0.20
CA ALA A 93 1.07 -11.59 -0.93
C ALA A 93 1.80 -12.20 -2.14
N VAL A 94 1.02 -12.94 -2.93
CA VAL A 94 1.48 -13.58 -4.15
C VAL A 94 0.53 -13.24 -5.28
N TYR A 95 1.07 -12.67 -6.35
CA TYR A 95 0.36 -12.43 -7.60
C TYR A 95 0.92 -13.35 -8.69
N ILE A 96 0.03 -13.99 -9.46
CA ILE A 96 0.41 -14.87 -10.57
C ILE A 96 -0.06 -14.20 -11.86
N ALA A 97 0.89 -13.76 -12.67
CA ALA A 97 0.60 -13.16 -13.96
C ALA A 97 0.11 -14.21 -14.98
N PRO A 98 -0.56 -13.80 -16.07
CA PRO A 98 -1.06 -14.73 -17.10
C PRO A 98 0.01 -15.61 -17.75
N ASN A 99 1.27 -15.17 -17.75
CA ASN A 99 2.43 -15.92 -18.24
C ASN A 99 3.02 -16.90 -17.20
N GLN A 100 2.31 -17.14 -16.09
CA GLN A 100 2.74 -17.98 -14.96
C GLN A 100 3.95 -17.44 -14.17
N LYS A 101 4.29 -16.16 -14.32
CA LYS A 101 5.28 -15.50 -13.46
C LYS A 101 4.66 -15.16 -12.10
N TYR A 102 5.41 -15.47 -11.04
CA TYR A 102 5.03 -15.15 -9.66
C TYR A 102 5.67 -13.83 -9.24
N TYR A 103 4.89 -13.00 -8.57
CA TYR A 103 5.32 -11.76 -7.94
C TYR A 103 5.01 -11.85 -6.45
N TYR A 104 6.02 -11.59 -5.62
CA TYR A 104 5.94 -11.66 -4.17
C TYR A 104 6.04 -10.25 -3.61
N ALA A 105 5.15 -9.91 -2.68
CA ALA A 105 5.13 -8.62 -2.03
C ALA A 105 4.88 -8.74 -0.53
N VAL A 106 5.45 -7.84 0.25
CA VAL A 106 5.06 -7.64 1.64
C VAL A 106 3.95 -6.60 1.66
N MET A 107 2.77 -6.98 2.15
CA MET A 107 1.59 -6.12 2.22
C MET A 107 1.39 -5.58 3.63
N ILE A 108 1.04 -4.30 3.69
CA ILE A 108 0.61 -3.62 4.91
C ILE A 108 -0.74 -2.96 4.66
N ALA A 109 -1.48 -2.75 5.74
CA ALA A 109 -2.74 -2.03 5.70
C ALA A 109 -2.64 -0.74 6.51
N ASP A 110 -3.48 0.23 6.16
CA ASP A 110 -3.66 1.41 7.00
C ASP A 110 -4.22 1.02 8.39
N ALA A 111 -4.24 1.96 9.34
CA ALA A 111 -4.73 1.72 10.69
C ALA A 111 -6.21 1.26 10.77
N THR A 112 -7.00 1.50 9.73
CA THR A 112 -8.41 1.09 9.60
C THR A 112 -8.61 -0.20 8.79
N ALA A 113 -7.54 -0.76 8.23
CA ALA A 113 -7.50 -1.94 7.38
C ALA A 113 -8.37 -1.87 6.10
N CYS A 114 -8.73 -0.67 5.62
CA CYS A 114 -9.52 -0.51 4.40
C CYS A 114 -8.67 -0.26 3.14
N CYS A 115 -7.48 0.32 3.30
CA CYS A 115 -6.50 0.49 2.23
C CYS A 115 -5.29 -0.39 2.50
N GLN A 116 -4.69 -0.90 1.42
CA GLN A 116 -3.49 -1.72 1.47
C GLN A 116 -2.42 -1.15 0.53
N GLN A 117 -1.18 -1.32 0.94
CA GLN A 117 0.01 -1.06 0.13
C GLN A 117 0.96 -2.23 0.26
N GLY A 118 1.89 -2.34 -0.67
CA GLY A 118 2.93 -3.34 -0.56
C GLY A 118 4.15 -2.99 -1.37
N LEU A 119 5.22 -3.70 -1.07
CA LEU A 119 6.48 -3.60 -1.78
C LEU A 119 6.88 -4.98 -2.27
N GLU A 120 7.11 -5.08 -3.58
CA GLU A 120 7.58 -6.32 -4.20
C GLU A 120 8.99 -6.65 -3.69
N PHE A 121 9.37 -7.92 -3.70
CA PHE A 121 10.75 -8.31 -3.41
C PHE A 121 11.20 -9.53 -4.20
N ILE A 122 12.52 -9.62 -4.38
CA ILE A 122 13.24 -10.74 -4.97
C ILE A 122 14.26 -11.22 -3.96
N LEU A 123 14.22 -12.52 -3.63
CA LEU A 123 15.18 -13.11 -2.70
C LEU A 123 16.61 -13.02 -3.26
N LYS A 124 17.59 -12.89 -2.36
CA LYS A 124 19.02 -12.88 -2.68
C LYS A 124 19.49 -14.11 -3.46
N VAL A 125 18.89 -15.25 -3.16
CA VAL A 125 18.94 -16.39 -4.08
C VAL A 125 17.81 -16.15 -5.05
N ASP A 126 18.15 -15.69 -6.26
CA ASP A 126 17.19 -15.43 -7.34
C ASP A 126 16.46 -16.75 -7.68
N SER A 127 15.35 -16.99 -6.99
CA SER A 127 14.54 -18.19 -7.10
C SER A 127 13.15 -17.85 -7.59
N GLU A 128 12.82 -18.46 -8.72
CA GLU A 128 11.49 -18.46 -9.30
C GLU A 128 10.63 -19.62 -8.77
N ASN A 129 11.17 -20.50 -7.92
CA ASN A 129 10.45 -21.66 -7.40
C ASN A 129 9.49 -21.26 -6.27
N PRO A 130 8.16 -21.44 -6.42
CA PRO A 130 7.21 -21.05 -5.39
C PRO A 130 7.36 -21.79 -4.07
N GLU A 131 8.00 -22.98 -4.07
CA GLU A 131 8.26 -23.75 -2.84
C GLU A 131 9.29 -23.08 -1.92
N ASP A 132 10.08 -22.14 -2.43
CA ASP A 132 11.07 -21.40 -1.64
C ASP A 132 10.46 -20.23 -0.85
N TYR A 133 9.17 -19.95 -1.06
CA TYR A 133 8.43 -18.88 -0.39
C TYR A 133 7.44 -19.43 0.64
N PRO A 134 7.18 -18.71 1.75
CA PRO A 134 6.08 -19.04 2.65
C PRO A 134 4.72 -18.99 1.95
N LYS A 135 3.69 -19.50 2.64
CA LYS A 135 2.31 -19.42 2.13
C LYS A 135 1.85 -17.96 2.10
N ALA A 136 1.05 -17.59 1.11
CA ALA A 136 0.37 -16.30 1.11
C ALA A 136 -0.43 -16.08 2.42
N GLY A 137 -0.40 -14.86 2.94
CA GLY A 137 -0.97 -14.47 4.24
C GLY A 137 -0.06 -14.77 5.44
N THR A 138 1.11 -15.37 5.24
CA THR A 138 2.11 -15.53 6.32
C THR A 138 2.68 -14.18 6.68
N GLU A 139 2.78 -13.87 7.98
CA GLU A 139 3.45 -12.67 8.46
C GLU A 139 4.97 -12.87 8.32
N VAL A 140 5.63 -11.92 7.65
CA VAL A 140 7.06 -11.99 7.33
C VAL A 140 7.75 -10.67 7.63
N THR A 141 9.06 -10.74 7.88
CA THR A 141 9.97 -9.61 7.78
C THR A 141 10.86 -9.80 6.56
N VAL A 142 10.99 -8.78 5.73
CA VAL A 142 11.88 -8.75 4.57
C VAL A 142 12.88 -7.61 4.73
N VAL A 143 14.15 -7.91 4.48
CA VAL A 143 15.24 -6.93 4.41
C VAL A 143 15.85 -6.99 3.02
N GLY A 144 15.93 -5.88 2.30
CA GLY A 144 16.54 -5.85 0.96
C GLY A 144 16.88 -4.45 0.49
N GLN A 145 17.57 -4.35 -0.64
CA GLN A 145 17.92 -3.06 -1.24
C GLN A 145 16.78 -2.55 -2.12
N PHE A 146 16.35 -1.31 -1.91
CA PHE A 146 15.32 -0.70 -2.74
C PHE A 146 15.85 -0.37 -4.13
N GLN A 147 15.12 -0.83 -5.15
CA GLN A 147 15.38 -0.55 -6.56
C GLN A 147 14.06 -0.26 -7.29
N THR A 148 14.20 0.23 -8.51
CA THR A 148 13.08 0.34 -9.45
C THR A 148 13.37 -0.43 -10.71
N TYR A 149 12.31 -0.93 -11.36
CA TYR A 149 12.37 -1.53 -12.67
C TYR A 149 11.26 -1.01 -13.57
N GLN A 150 11.49 -1.07 -14.88
CA GLN A 150 10.49 -0.74 -15.89
C GLN A 150 9.84 -2.02 -16.39
N GLU A 151 8.51 -2.08 -16.34
CA GLU A 151 7.72 -3.08 -17.04
C GLU A 151 6.65 -2.35 -17.86
N GLU A 152 6.69 -2.55 -19.17
CA GLU A 152 5.98 -1.71 -20.15
C GLU A 152 6.36 -0.22 -20.01
N ASP A 153 5.38 0.67 -19.81
CA ASP A 153 5.57 2.11 -19.62
C ASP A 153 5.43 2.53 -18.14
N LEU A 154 5.44 1.57 -17.21
CA LEU A 154 5.26 1.79 -15.78
C LEU A 154 6.55 1.51 -15.00
N THR A 155 6.81 2.37 -14.02
CA THR A 155 7.88 2.19 -13.04
C THR A 155 7.35 1.46 -11.82
N TYR A 156 8.01 0.36 -11.48
CA TYR A 156 7.71 -0.45 -10.30
C TYR A 156 8.84 -0.35 -9.29
N CYS A 157 8.50 -0.55 -8.03
CA CYS A 157 9.44 -0.53 -6.90
C CYS A 157 9.54 -1.93 -6.30
N HIS A 158 10.75 -2.36 -5.98
CA HIS A 158 10.97 -3.63 -5.32
C HIS A 158 12.19 -3.62 -4.40
N LEU A 159 12.26 -4.61 -3.52
CA LEU A 159 13.46 -4.95 -2.75
C LEU A 159 14.20 -6.08 -3.47
N VAL A 160 15.47 -5.86 -3.79
CA VAL A 160 16.35 -6.90 -4.32
C VAL A 160 17.33 -7.39 -3.26
N ASP A 161 18.03 -8.48 -3.56
CA ASP A 161 18.96 -9.13 -2.64
C ASP A 161 18.32 -9.43 -1.27
N ALA A 162 17.02 -9.76 -1.29
CA ALA A 162 16.21 -9.76 -0.09
C ALA A 162 16.44 -11.01 0.76
N GLU A 163 16.45 -10.82 2.07
CA GLU A 163 16.43 -11.86 3.08
C GLU A 163 15.06 -11.85 3.76
N LEU A 164 14.39 -13.01 3.80
CA LEU A 164 13.06 -13.18 4.35
C LEU A 164 13.11 -13.98 5.65
N THR A 165 12.37 -13.53 6.66
CA THR A 165 12.16 -14.22 7.93
C THR A 165 10.66 -14.37 8.18
N VAL A 166 10.21 -15.57 8.54
CA VAL A 166 8.81 -15.81 8.95
C VAL A 166 8.63 -15.38 10.41
N LEU A 167 7.53 -14.71 10.71
CA LEU A 167 7.15 -14.34 12.08
C LEU A 167 6.16 -15.36 12.65
N ASP A 168 6.42 -15.82 13.87
CA ASP A 168 5.61 -16.80 14.61
C ASP A 168 4.52 -16.13 15.49
#